data_AF-G4Z4B4-F1
#
_entry.id   AF-G4Z4B4-F1
#
_cell.length_a   1.000
_cell.length_b   1.000
_cell.length_c   1.000
_cell.angle_alpha   90.00
_cell.angle_beta   90.00
_cell.angle_gamma   90.00
#
_symmetry.space_group_name_H-M   'P 1'
#
loop_
_entity.id
_entity.type
_entity.pdbx_description
1 polymer ?
#
loop_
_entity_poly.entity_id
_entity_poly.type
_entity_poly.pdbx_seq_one_letter_code
_entity_poly.pdbx_strand_id
1 'polypeptide(L)'
;MDEEDVRALAALQVSGGALSERAQRRRVATCPHCHQGFGSASLPIHVPRCRALRQTLEDEDEERDKQRSTPIRRGQVPPLADLCLRLVTKHFESICMEKIVAFPEAEAALLASMPSNLVHRMVVSLVKDTNRVRNMYRESRATIENLENALQGARRDVAQLESARDWASISRARMAEQQHVAERLQRELDTTKTALALAEADNQKLQARAARAEKKTLRLDAKVRVILKPMCRVLLYEWECD
;
A
#
# COMPACT_ATOMS: atom_id res chain seq x y z
N MET A 1 -30.60 42.07 10.98
CA MET A 1 -31.17 40.82 10.46
C MET A 1 -32.18 41.28 9.45
N ASP A 2 -31.78 41.23 8.19
CA ASP A 2 -32.47 41.93 7.12
C ASP A 2 -33.65 41.07 6.62
N GLU A 3 -34.76 41.71 6.21
CA GLU A 3 -35.99 41.04 5.79
C GLU A 3 -35.81 40.01 4.66
N GLU A 4 -34.72 40.14 3.91
CA GLU A 4 -34.35 39.24 2.82
C GLU A 4 -33.99 37.83 3.34
N ASP A 5 -33.37 37.74 4.52
CA ASP A 5 -33.04 36.46 5.16
C ASP A 5 -34.30 35.74 5.67
N VAL A 6 -35.30 36.49 6.13
CA VAL A 6 -36.59 35.94 6.59
C VAL A 6 -37.39 35.40 5.39
N ARG A 7 -37.33 36.09 4.25
CA ARG A 7 -38.00 35.66 3.01
C ARG A 7 -37.32 34.44 2.38
N ALA A 8 -35.99 34.33 2.47
CA ALA A 8 -35.23 33.16 2.02
C ALA A 8 -35.54 31.90 2.87
N LEU A 9 -35.73 32.07 4.18
CA LEU A 9 -36.12 30.97 5.08
C LEU A 9 -37.56 30.49 4.83
N ALA A 10 -38.47 31.39 4.48
CA ALA A 10 -39.85 31.03 4.14
C ALA A 10 -39.94 30.24 2.81
N ALA A 11 -39.07 30.51 1.84
CA ALA A 11 -39.03 29.77 0.57
C ALA A 11 -38.57 28.31 0.72
N LEU A 12 -37.75 28.01 1.74
CA LEU A 12 -37.27 26.64 2.01
C LEU A 12 -38.33 25.77 2.71
N GLN A 13 -39.34 26.35 3.37
CA GLN A 13 -40.36 25.60 4.11
C GLN A 13 -41.49 25.05 3.22
N VAL A 14 -41.62 25.48 1.97
CA VAL A 14 -42.74 25.08 1.08
C VAL A 14 -42.50 23.74 0.36
N SER A 15 -41.30 23.15 0.44
CA SER A 15 -40.97 21.90 -0.27
C SER A 15 -41.08 20.62 0.59
N GLY A 16 -41.56 20.70 1.83
CA GLY A 16 -41.60 19.58 2.78
C GLY A 16 -42.75 18.57 2.60
N GLY A 17 -43.75 18.87 1.76
CA GLY A 17 -44.98 18.06 1.68
C GLY A 17 -44.98 16.92 0.64
N ALA A 18 -44.21 17.03 -0.45
CA ALA A 18 -44.36 16.13 -1.61
C ALA A 18 -43.35 14.96 -1.67
N LEU A 19 -42.33 14.94 -0.81
CA LEU A 19 -41.33 13.85 -0.75
C LEU A 19 -41.69 12.76 0.28
N SER A 20 -42.65 13.03 1.17
CA SER A 20 -43.01 12.13 2.28
C SER A 20 -43.83 10.92 1.81
N GLU A 21 -44.74 11.09 0.84
CA GLU A 21 -45.64 10.00 0.41
C GLU A 21 -44.98 8.94 -0.49
N ARG A 22 -43.88 9.27 -1.21
CA ARG A 22 -43.16 8.29 -2.04
C ARG A 22 -42.14 7.43 -1.28
N ALA A 23 -41.84 7.76 -0.02
CA ALA A 23 -40.92 6.99 0.82
C ALA A 23 -41.62 5.80 1.54
N GLN A 24 -42.95 5.84 1.70
CA GLN A 24 -43.69 4.95 2.59
C GLN A 24 -44.09 3.58 2.03
N ARG A 25 -43.58 3.16 0.86
CA ARG A 25 -43.82 1.79 0.34
C ARG A 25 -42.59 1.09 -0.23
N ARG A 26 -41.37 1.45 0.18
CA ARG A 26 -40.21 0.58 -0.07
C ARG A 26 -40.29 -0.60 0.89
N ARG A 27 -40.67 -1.77 0.38
CA ARG A 27 -40.63 -3.04 1.13
C ARG A 27 -39.18 -3.27 1.57
N VAL A 28 -38.90 -2.99 2.83
CA VAL A 28 -37.62 -3.31 3.48
C VAL A 28 -37.63 -4.81 3.72
N ALA A 29 -36.72 -5.52 3.08
CA ALA A 29 -36.54 -6.95 3.27
C ALA A 29 -35.35 -7.17 4.20
N THR A 30 -35.48 -8.09 5.15
CA THR A 30 -34.47 -8.36 6.17
C THR A 30 -33.46 -9.39 5.68
N CYS A 31 -32.20 -9.19 6.02
CA CYS A 31 -31.16 -10.19 5.76
C CYS A 31 -31.39 -11.43 6.64
N PRO A 32 -31.37 -12.66 6.10
CA PRO A 32 -31.53 -13.88 6.90
C PRO A 32 -30.34 -14.15 7.83
N HIS A 33 -29.19 -13.49 7.63
CA HIS A 33 -27.96 -13.72 8.39
C HIS A 33 -27.70 -12.70 9.51
N CYS A 34 -28.11 -11.44 9.34
CA CYS A 34 -27.91 -10.38 10.35
C CYS A 34 -29.21 -9.70 10.80
N HIS A 35 -30.35 -10.05 10.19
CA HIS A 35 -31.68 -9.50 10.46
C HIS A 35 -31.82 -7.98 10.33
N GLN A 36 -30.81 -7.31 9.76
CA GLN A 36 -30.91 -5.89 9.43
C GLN A 36 -31.82 -5.68 8.22
N GLY A 37 -32.56 -4.58 8.23
CA GLY A 37 -33.47 -4.20 7.16
C GLY A 37 -32.73 -3.52 6.01
N PHE A 38 -32.89 -4.03 4.80
CA PHE A 38 -32.32 -3.47 3.59
C PHE A 38 -33.39 -3.12 2.56
N GLY A 39 -33.14 -2.09 1.76
CA GLY A 39 -33.94 -1.83 0.58
C GLY A 39 -33.78 -2.96 -0.44
N SER A 40 -34.78 -3.15 -1.31
CA SER A 40 -34.81 -4.25 -2.27
C SER A 40 -33.59 -4.32 -3.20
N ALA A 41 -32.93 -3.18 -3.46
CA ALA A 41 -31.70 -3.11 -4.25
C ALA A 41 -30.42 -3.44 -3.45
N SER A 42 -30.40 -3.17 -2.14
CA SER A 42 -29.22 -3.37 -1.30
C SER A 42 -29.16 -4.75 -0.65
N LEU A 43 -30.29 -5.43 -0.48
CA LEU A 43 -30.35 -6.78 0.07
C LEU A 43 -29.55 -7.83 -0.75
N PRO A 44 -29.70 -7.96 -2.09
CA PRO A 44 -28.97 -8.98 -2.85
C PRO A 44 -27.45 -8.77 -2.87
N ILE A 45 -26.99 -7.53 -2.62
CA ILE A 45 -25.56 -7.20 -2.51
C ILE A 45 -25.04 -7.53 -1.09
N HIS A 46 -25.87 -7.27 -0.07
CA HIS A 46 -25.51 -7.49 1.32
C HIS A 46 -25.44 -8.99 1.69
N VAL A 47 -26.41 -9.80 1.24
CA VAL A 47 -26.56 -11.20 1.67
C VAL A 47 -25.30 -12.06 1.43
N PRO A 48 -24.65 -12.05 0.24
CA PRO A 48 -23.44 -12.83 0.00
C PRO A 48 -22.27 -12.40 0.90
N ARG A 49 -22.10 -11.09 1.09
CA ARG A 49 -21.01 -10.51 1.88
C ARG A 49 -21.20 -10.79 3.38
N CYS A 50 -22.44 -10.70 3.85
CA CYS A 50 -22.81 -11.01 5.23
C CYS A 50 -22.64 -12.51 5.54
N ARG A 51 -22.96 -13.40 4.60
CA ARG A 51 -22.70 -14.83 4.73
C ARG A 51 -21.20 -15.13 4.85
N ALA A 52 -20.38 -14.57 3.96
CA ALA A 52 -18.94 -14.79 3.98
C ALA A 52 -18.31 -14.31 5.30
N LEU A 53 -18.71 -13.14 5.79
CA LEU A 53 -18.26 -12.61 7.08
C LEU A 53 -18.66 -13.47 8.28
N ARG A 54 -19.85 -14.09 8.26
CA ARG A 54 -20.26 -15.01 9.33
C ARG A 54 -19.51 -16.33 9.29
N GLN A 55 -19.28 -16.89 8.11
CA GLN A 55 -18.50 -18.12 7.96
C GLN A 55 -17.08 -17.93 8.48
N THR A 56 -16.42 -16.82 8.15
CA THR A 56 -15.07 -16.53 8.69
C THR A 56 -15.08 -16.35 10.21
N LEU A 57 -16.12 -15.75 10.79
CA LEU A 57 -16.23 -15.60 12.24
C LEU A 57 -16.55 -16.93 12.94
N GLU A 58 -17.37 -17.78 12.33
CA GLU A 58 -17.68 -19.13 12.84
C GLU A 58 -16.45 -20.04 12.77
N ASP A 59 -15.67 -19.96 11.68
CA ASP A 59 -14.39 -20.69 11.52
C ASP A 59 -13.32 -20.18 12.51
N GLU A 60 -13.21 -18.85 12.71
CA GLU A 60 -12.32 -18.23 13.69
C GLU A 60 -12.72 -18.54 15.14
N ASP A 61 -14.02 -18.58 15.46
CA ASP A 61 -14.50 -18.96 16.79
C ASP A 61 -14.34 -20.48 17.03
N GLU A 62 -14.48 -21.33 16.01
CA GLU A 62 -14.17 -22.77 16.09
C GLU A 62 -12.67 -23.05 16.31
N GLU A 63 -11.77 -22.31 15.65
CA GLU A 63 -10.32 -22.41 15.89
C GLU A 63 -9.94 -21.88 17.29
N ARG A 64 -10.61 -20.81 17.75
CA ARG A 64 -10.44 -20.31 19.12
C ARG A 64 -10.96 -21.29 20.17
N ASP A 65 -12.05 -22.02 19.91
CA ASP A 65 -12.57 -23.06 20.80
C ASP A 65 -11.73 -24.36 20.78
N LYS A 66 -11.08 -24.69 19.65
CA LYS A 66 -10.09 -25.78 19.57
C LYS A 66 -8.79 -25.44 20.32
N GLN A 67 -8.39 -24.17 20.39
CA GLN A 67 -7.27 -23.73 21.24
C GLN A 67 -7.67 -23.53 22.71
N ARG A 68 -8.94 -23.27 23.01
CA ARG A 68 -9.51 -23.23 24.37
C ARG A 68 -9.84 -24.59 24.98
N SER A 69 -9.69 -25.69 24.24
CA SER A 69 -9.99 -27.05 24.70
C SER A 69 -8.80 -27.79 25.32
N THR A 70 -7.77 -27.06 25.81
CA THR A 70 -7.20 -27.49 27.09
C THR A 70 -8.28 -27.33 28.15
N PRO A 71 -8.53 -28.30 29.04
CA PRO A 71 -9.75 -28.35 29.81
C PRO A 71 -9.88 -27.07 30.64
N ILE A 72 -10.78 -26.18 30.23
CA ILE A 72 -11.32 -25.14 31.09
C ILE A 72 -11.94 -25.92 32.24
N ARG A 73 -11.19 -26.02 33.35
CA ARG A 73 -11.70 -26.50 34.62
C ARG A 73 -12.97 -25.68 34.84
N ARG A 74 -14.14 -26.34 34.75
CA ARG A 74 -15.41 -25.79 35.21
C ARG A 74 -15.13 -25.30 36.62
N GLY A 75 -14.91 -24.00 36.76
CA GLY A 75 -14.57 -23.40 38.04
C GLY A 75 -15.74 -23.70 38.93
N GLN A 76 -15.51 -24.50 39.96
CA GLN A 76 -16.46 -24.65 41.05
C GLN A 76 -16.94 -23.25 41.39
N VAL A 77 -18.25 -23.00 41.30
CA VAL A 77 -18.83 -21.76 41.81
C VAL A 77 -18.28 -21.63 43.23
N PRO A 78 -17.49 -20.59 43.51
CA PRO A 78 -16.82 -20.49 44.80
C PRO A 78 -17.89 -20.61 45.88
N PRO A 79 -17.67 -21.44 46.93
CA PRO A 79 -18.60 -21.57 48.03
C PRO A 79 -19.07 -20.20 48.50
N LEU A 80 -20.33 -20.08 48.96
CA LEU A 80 -20.88 -18.81 49.44
C LEU A 80 -19.94 -18.12 50.45
N ALA A 81 -19.28 -18.91 51.30
CA ALA A 81 -18.24 -18.44 52.22
C ALA A 81 -17.06 -17.72 51.53
N ASP A 82 -16.59 -18.19 50.36
CA ASP A 82 -15.51 -17.56 49.58
C ASP A 82 -15.96 -16.29 48.82
N LEU A 83 -17.24 -16.22 48.49
CA LEU A 83 -17.86 -15.00 47.95
C LEU A 83 -18.00 -13.94 49.06
N CYS A 84 -18.53 -14.32 50.22
CA CYS A 84 -18.63 -13.45 51.39
C CYS A 84 -17.24 -12.99 51.86
N LEU A 85 -16.26 -13.89 51.92
CA LEU A 85 -14.88 -13.54 52.25
C LEU A 85 -14.31 -12.56 51.23
N ARG A 86 -14.46 -12.77 49.92
CA ARG A 86 -14.00 -11.77 48.93
C ARG A 86 -14.66 -10.41 49.07
N LEU A 87 -15.97 -10.37 49.35
CA LEU A 87 -16.70 -9.12 49.52
C LEU A 87 -16.22 -8.35 50.77
N VAL A 88 -16.13 -9.03 51.91
CA VAL A 88 -15.66 -8.44 53.18
C VAL A 88 -14.18 -8.05 53.07
N THR A 89 -13.38 -8.86 52.38
CA THR A 89 -11.96 -8.61 52.14
C THR A 89 -11.74 -7.38 51.25
N LYS A 90 -12.54 -7.21 50.20
CA LYS A 90 -12.52 -6.01 49.34
C LYS A 90 -12.95 -4.75 50.09
N HIS A 91 -13.96 -4.87 50.95
CA HIS A 91 -14.40 -3.77 51.81
C HIS A 91 -13.33 -3.40 52.85
N PHE A 92 -12.63 -4.40 53.40
CA PHE A 92 -11.51 -4.24 54.30
C PHE A 92 -10.29 -3.58 53.63
N GLU A 93 -9.98 -3.93 52.37
CA GLU A 93 -8.90 -3.29 51.60
C GLU A 93 -9.17 -1.79 51.40
N SER A 94 -10.40 -1.42 51.03
CA SER A 94 -10.78 -0.02 50.80
C SER A 94 -10.77 0.81 52.10
N ILE A 95 -11.23 0.25 53.22
CA ILE A 95 -11.20 0.94 54.52
C ILE A 95 -9.77 1.04 55.07
N CYS A 96 -9.03 -0.06 55.13
CA CYS A 96 -7.81 -0.12 55.93
C CYS A 96 -6.54 0.22 55.15
N MET A 97 -6.53 0.13 53.81
CA MET A 97 -5.30 0.23 53.01
C MET A 97 -5.30 1.35 51.95
N GLU A 98 -6.46 1.80 51.46
CA GLU A 98 -6.55 2.92 50.50
C GLU A 98 -6.40 4.33 51.13
N LYS A 99 -5.94 4.42 52.39
CA LYS A 99 -5.78 5.68 53.14
C LYS A 99 -7.08 6.49 53.30
N ILE A 100 -8.24 5.84 53.39
CA ILE A 100 -9.43 6.51 53.93
C ILE A 100 -9.19 6.65 55.44
N VAL A 101 -8.80 7.86 55.86
CA VAL A 101 -8.22 8.19 57.18
C VAL A 101 -9.20 8.03 58.36
N ALA A 102 -10.41 7.57 58.14
CA ALA A 102 -11.33 7.27 59.23
C ALA A 102 -11.27 5.77 59.50
N PHE A 103 -10.67 5.37 60.62
CA PHE A 103 -11.07 4.15 61.31
C PHE A 103 -12.24 4.55 62.21
N PRO A 104 -13.51 4.35 61.83
CA PRO A 104 -14.59 4.46 62.78
C PRO A 104 -14.34 3.38 63.84
N GLU A 105 -14.36 3.75 65.12
CA GLU A 105 -14.22 2.84 66.26
C GLU A 105 -15.06 1.57 66.11
N ALA A 106 -16.24 1.70 65.49
CA ALA A 106 -17.15 0.60 65.19
C ALA A 106 -16.55 -0.46 64.25
N GLU A 107 -15.80 -0.07 63.21
CA GLU A 107 -15.22 -1.01 62.25
C GLU A 107 -13.99 -1.71 62.85
N ALA A 108 -13.18 -0.99 63.63
CA ALA A 108 -12.07 -1.57 64.38
C ALA A 108 -12.56 -2.56 65.46
N ALA A 109 -13.65 -2.22 66.16
CA ALA A 109 -14.29 -3.12 67.13
C ALA A 109 -14.86 -4.37 66.44
N LEU A 110 -15.44 -4.22 65.25
CA LEU A 110 -15.97 -5.34 64.47
C LEU A 110 -14.86 -6.29 64.03
N LEU A 111 -13.72 -5.76 63.59
CA LEU A 111 -12.53 -6.56 63.27
C LEU A 111 -11.94 -7.25 64.50
N ALA A 112 -11.89 -6.58 65.65
CA ALA A 112 -11.43 -7.17 66.91
C ALA A 112 -12.38 -8.27 67.41
N SER A 113 -13.67 -8.18 67.10
CA SER A 113 -14.68 -9.19 67.44
C SER A 113 -14.67 -10.41 66.52
N MET A 114 -13.98 -10.35 65.38
CA MET A 114 -13.93 -11.46 64.44
C MET A 114 -13.01 -12.58 64.93
N PRO A 115 -13.38 -13.86 64.69
CA PRO A 115 -12.51 -14.99 64.90
C PRO A 115 -11.16 -14.84 64.16
N SER A 116 -10.06 -15.10 64.86
CA SER A 116 -8.69 -14.89 64.35
C SER A 116 -8.40 -15.67 63.06
N ASN A 117 -8.98 -16.85 62.90
CA ASN A 117 -8.87 -17.67 61.69
C ASN A 117 -9.51 -17.02 60.45
N LEU A 118 -10.60 -16.26 60.61
CA LEU A 118 -11.26 -15.55 59.51
C LEU A 118 -10.43 -14.33 59.10
N VAL A 119 -9.99 -13.52 60.06
CA VAL A 119 -9.13 -12.37 59.82
C VAL A 119 -7.83 -12.80 59.13
N HIS A 120 -7.20 -13.88 59.61
CA HIS A 120 -6.00 -14.44 58.99
C HIS A 120 -6.25 -14.86 57.53
N ARG A 121 -7.36 -15.56 57.27
CA ARG A 121 -7.72 -16.01 55.91
C ARG A 121 -8.03 -14.83 54.96
N MET A 122 -8.66 -13.77 55.46
CA MET A 122 -8.91 -12.54 54.69
C MET A 122 -7.59 -11.84 54.31
N VAL A 123 -6.69 -11.64 55.27
CA VAL A 123 -5.38 -11.01 55.02
C VAL A 123 -4.55 -11.83 54.04
N VAL A 124 -4.52 -13.16 54.18
CA VAL A 124 -3.84 -14.05 53.23
C VAL A 124 -4.45 -13.95 51.83
N SER A 125 -5.77 -13.82 51.70
CA SER A 125 -6.43 -13.62 50.41
C SER A 125 -6.02 -12.29 49.77
N LEU A 126 -5.99 -11.19 50.54
CA LEU A 126 -5.54 -9.88 50.05
C LEU A 126 -4.13 -9.94 49.49
N VAL A 127 -3.20 -10.46 50.28
CA VAL A 127 -1.79 -10.53 49.87
C VAL A 127 -1.64 -11.37 48.58
N LYS A 128 -2.41 -12.46 48.45
CA LYS A 128 -2.43 -13.26 47.23
C LYS A 128 -2.99 -12.49 46.04
N ASP A 129 -4.10 -11.78 46.21
CA ASP A 129 -4.73 -11.00 45.16
C ASP A 129 -3.85 -9.82 44.74
N THR A 130 -3.26 -9.09 45.68
CA THR A 130 -2.29 -8.01 45.41
C THR A 130 -1.07 -8.54 44.65
N ASN A 131 -0.53 -9.70 45.05
CA ASN A 131 0.61 -10.31 44.35
C ASN A 131 0.23 -10.77 42.93
N ARG A 132 -0.98 -11.32 42.75
CA ARG A 132 -1.50 -11.72 41.43
C ARG A 132 -1.63 -10.51 40.50
N VAL A 133 -2.23 -9.41 40.98
CA VAL A 133 -2.37 -8.17 40.21
C VAL A 133 -0.99 -7.59 39.87
N ARG A 134 -0.06 -7.61 40.82
CA ARG A 134 1.32 -7.14 40.60
C ARG A 134 2.04 -7.95 39.53
N ASN A 135 1.91 -9.28 39.54
CA ASN A 135 2.50 -10.14 38.52
C ASN A 135 1.86 -9.91 37.15
N MET A 136 0.53 -9.81 37.09
CA MET A 136 -0.17 -9.46 35.85
C MET A 136 0.28 -8.11 35.29
N TYR A 137 0.46 -7.09 36.13
CA TYR A 137 0.98 -5.78 35.69
C TYR A 137 2.42 -5.86 35.17
N ARG A 138 3.29 -6.68 35.80
CA ARG A 138 4.65 -6.92 35.31
C ARG A 138 4.65 -7.61 33.94
N GLU A 139 3.81 -8.62 33.76
CA GLU A 139 3.63 -9.31 32.48
C GLU A 139 3.10 -8.34 31.41
N SER A 140 2.03 -7.60 31.70
CA SER A 140 1.51 -6.58 30.79
C SER A 140 2.57 -5.55 30.42
N ARG A 141 3.37 -5.07 31.37
CA ARG A 141 4.46 -4.14 31.09
C ARG A 141 5.51 -4.74 30.16
N ALA A 142 5.92 -5.99 30.39
CA ALA A 142 6.85 -6.69 29.50
C ALA A 142 6.27 -6.87 28.09
N THR A 143 4.96 -7.17 27.97
CA THR A 143 4.31 -7.26 26.65
C THR A 143 4.27 -5.91 25.93
N ILE A 144 4.00 -4.82 26.65
CA ILE A 144 4.00 -3.47 26.07
C ILE A 144 5.39 -3.13 25.55
N GLU A 145 6.44 -3.38 26.34
CA GLU A 145 7.83 -3.12 25.92
C GLU A 145 8.22 -3.95 24.68
N ASN A 146 7.81 -5.22 24.62
CA ASN A 146 8.03 -6.06 23.44
C ASN A 146 7.31 -5.51 22.20
N LEU A 147 6.06 -5.04 22.35
CA LEU A 147 5.29 -4.45 21.26
C LEU A 147 5.89 -3.11 20.80
N GLU A 148 6.37 -2.27 21.73
CA GLU A 148 7.05 -1.02 21.41
C GLU A 148 8.34 -1.28 20.61
N ASN A 149 9.13 -2.28 21.03
CA ASN A 149 10.32 -2.70 20.32
C ASN A 149 10.00 -3.22 18.91
N ALA A 150 8.94 -4.04 18.78
CA ALA A 150 8.48 -4.54 17.49
C ALA A 150 7.97 -3.41 16.57
N LEU A 151 7.20 -2.46 17.10
CA LEU A 151 6.74 -1.28 16.36
C LEU A 151 7.93 -0.44 15.88
N GLN A 152 8.93 -0.24 16.73
CA GLN A 152 10.14 0.48 16.35
C GLN A 152 10.95 -0.26 15.29
N GLY A 153 10.99 -1.60 15.34
CA GLY A 153 11.51 -2.44 14.25
C GLY A 153 10.78 -2.19 12.93
N ALA A 154 9.46 -2.36 12.93
CA ALA A 154 8.62 -2.16 11.75
C ALA A 154 8.75 -0.75 11.15
N ARG A 155 8.89 0.29 11.98
CA ARG A 155 9.14 1.67 11.50
C ARG A 155 10.47 1.80 10.75
N ARG A 156 11.54 1.14 11.21
CA ARG A 156 12.82 1.14 10.49
C ARG A 156 12.69 0.41 9.17
N ASP A 157 11.98 -0.71 9.13
CA ASP A 157 11.76 -1.48 7.91
C ASP A 157 10.96 -0.68 6.87
N VAL A 158 9.91 0.03 7.30
CA VAL A 158 9.15 0.93 6.42
C VAL A 158 10.05 2.02 5.84
N ALA A 159 10.88 2.67 6.66
CA ALA A 159 11.80 3.71 6.17
C ALA A 159 12.81 3.15 5.16
N GLN A 160 13.30 1.92 5.36
CA GLN A 160 14.18 1.26 4.39
C GLN A 160 13.46 0.95 3.08
N LEU A 161 12.23 0.44 3.14
CA LEU A 161 11.42 0.16 1.97
C LEU A 161 11.07 1.42 1.19
N GLU A 162 10.77 2.53 1.87
CA GLU A 162 10.55 3.84 1.23
C GLU A 162 11.80 4.32 0.50
N SER A 163 12.98 4.24 1.14
CA SER A 163 14.24 4.57 0.48
C SER A 163 14.50 3.68 -0.74
N ALA A 164 14.27 2.37 -0.62
CA ALA A 164 14.43 1.43 -1.74
C ALA A 164 13.45 1.73 -2.89
N ARG A 165 12.21 2.10 -2.58
CA ARG A 165 11.21 2.54 -3.57
C ARG A 165 11.68 3.78 -4.32
N ASP A 166 12.22 4.76 -3.61
CA ASP A 166 12.69 6.01 -4.19
C ASP A 166 13.90 5.75 -5.11
N TRP A 167 14.84 4.91 -4.69
CA TRP A 167 15.95 4.43 -5.53
C TRP A 167 15.47 3.72 -6.79
N ALA A 168 14.47 2.83 -6.66
CA ALA A 168 13.89 2.15 -7.81
C ALA A 168 13.19 3.14 -8.77
N SER A 169 12.56 4.19 -8.25
CA SER A 169 11.96 5.25 -9.06
C SER A 169 13.02 6.02 -9.85
N ILE A 170 14.09 6.45 -9.18
CA ILE A 170 15.23 7.14 -9.80
C ILE A 170 15.87 6.25 -10.87
N SER A 171 16.08 4.97 -10.56
CA SER A 171 16.64 4.00 -11.50
C SER A 171 15.77 3.85 -12.75
N ARG A 172 14.44 3.71 -12.59
CA ARG A 172 13.51 3.64 -13.74
C ARG A 172 13.53 4.91 -14.59
N ALA A 173 13.57 6.09 -13.97
CA ALA A 173 13.65 7.36 -14.69
C ALA A 173 14.93 7.43 -15.55
N ARG A 174 16.08 7.08 -14.96
CA ARG A 174 17.36 7.00 -15.71
C ARG A 174 17.32 5.99 -16.86
N MET A 175 16.71 4.82 -16.64
CA MET A 175 16.56 3.82 -17.70
C MET A 175 15.69 4.33 -18.86
N ALA A 176 14.61 5.06 -18.56
CA ALA A 176 13.76 5.68 -19.58
C ALA A 176 14.52 6.76 -20.36
N GLU A 177 15.30 7.61 -19.69
CA GLU A 177 16.18 8.59 -20.36
C GLU A 177 17.19 7.89 -21.28
N GLN A 178 17.84 6.83 -20.80
CA GLN A 178 18.77 6.04 -21.61
C GLN A 178 18.09 5.40 -22.81
N GLN A 179 16.87 4.88 -22.66
CA GLN A 179 16.07 4.35 -23.77
C GLN A 179 15.78 5.43 -24.82
N HIS A 180 15.35 6.63 -24.41
CA HIS A 180 15.12 7.73 -25.34
C HIS A 180 16.38 8.15 -26.09
N VAL A 181 17.54 8.19 -25.41
CA VAL A 181 18.83 8.46 -26.06
C VAL A 181 19.19 7.36 -27.05
N ALA A 182 19.01 6.09 -26.69
CA ALA A 182 19.28 4.97 -27.59
C ALA A 182 18.39 5.01 -28.84
N GLU A 183 17.10 5.28 -28.69
CA GLU A 183 16.19 5.42 -29.83
C GLU A 183 16.56 6.62 -30.72
N ARG A 184 17.00 7.74 -30.13
CA ARG A 184 17.47 8.90 -30.90
C ARG A 184 18.69 8.55 -31.73
N LEU A 185 19.69 7.94 -31.11
CA LEU A 185 20.92 7.50 -31.79
C LEU A 185 20.62 6.47 -32.88
N GLN A 186 19.66 5.57 -32.66
CA GLN A 186 19.23 4.61 -33.67
C GLN A 186 18.63 5.32 -34.89
N ARG A 187 17.76 6.31 -34.68
CA ARG A 187 17.19 7.13 -35.78
C ARG A 187 18.28 7.89 -36.53
N GLU A 188 19.23 8.50 -35.83
CA GLU A 188 20.38 9.19 -36.44
C GLU A 188 21.28 8.22 -37.24
N LEU A 189 21.46 6.99 -36.74
CA LEU A 189 22.19 5.96 -37.46
C LEU A 189 21.46 5.55 -38.75
N ASP A 190 20.14 5.41 -38.72
CA ASP A 190 19.38 5.01 -39.90
C ASP A 190 19.29 6.14 -40.95
N THR A 191 19.22 7.40 -40.53
CA THR A 191 19.30 8.55 -41.45
C THR A 191 20.69 8.67 -42.08
N THR A 192 21.76 8.49 -41.32
CA THR A 192 23.14 8.51 -41.85
C THR A 192 23.40 7.36 -42.81
N LYS A 193 22.90 6.15 -42.52
CA LYS A 193 22.96 5.01 -43.45
C LYS A 193 22.24 5.28 -44.77
N THR A 194 21.03 5.86 -44.72
CA THR A 194 20.29 6.17 -45.96
C THR A 194 20.99 7.25 -46.78
N ALA A 195 21.53 8.30 -46.13
CA ALA A 195 22.33 9.33 -46.79
C ALA A 195 23.60 8.74 -47.43
N LEU A 196 24.29 7.84 -46.72
CA LEU A 196 25.47 7.15 -47.24
C LEU A 196 25.12 6.32 -48.48
N ALA A 197 24.05 5.53 -48.44
CA ALA A 197 23.61 4.72 -49.57
C ALA A 197 23.28 5.57 -50.81
N LEU A 198 22.65 6.74 -50.62
CA LEU A 198 22.39 7.69 -51.70
C LEU A 198 23.69 8.26 -52.28
N ALA A 199 24.62 8.66 -51.43
CA ALA A 199 25.93 9.18 -51.86
C ALA A 199 26.74 8.12 -52.60
N GLU A 200 26.72 6.86 -52.15
CA GLU A 200 27.36 5.73 -52.84
C GLU A 200 26.75 5.50 -54.23
N ALA A 201 25.42 5.51 -54.34
CA ALA A 201 24.73 5.36 -55.63
C ALA A 201 25.09 6.50 -56.61
N ASP A 202 25.19 7.73 -56.12
CA ASP A 202 25.59 8.86 -56.96
C ASP A 202 27.07 8.81 -57.35
N ASN A 203 27.95 8.37 -56.43
CA ASN A 203 29.36 8.13 -56.74
C ASN A 203 29.51 7.06 -57.85
N GLN A 204 28.77 5.96 -57.76
CA GLN A 204 28.73 4.93 -58.81
C GLN A 204 28.28 5.50 -60.17
N LYS A 205 27.25 6.37 -60.19
CA LYS A 205 26.82 7.04 -61.44
C LYS A 205 27.91 7.94 -62.01
N LEU A 206 28.59 8.70 -61.15
CA LEU A 206 29.70 9.58 -61.56
C LEU A 206 30.87 8.77 -62.12
N GLN A 207 31.25 7.67 -61.46
CA GLN A 207 32.28 6.75 -61.95
C GLN A 207 31.92 6.18 -63.32
N ALA A 208 30.67 5.73 -63.52
CA ALA A 208 30.21 5.23 -64.82
C ALA A 208 30.26 6.30 -65.91
N ARG A 209 29.94 7.57 -65.58
CA ARG A 209 30.06 8.71 -66.50
C ARG A 209 31.51 9.02 -66.83
N ALA A 210 32.40 9.03 -65.84
CA ALA A 210 33.83 9.25 -66.02
C ALA A 210 34.42 8.18 -66.95
N ALA A 211 34.13 6.90 -66.71
CA ALA A 211 34.59 5.80 -67.56
C ALA A 211 34.07 5.91 -69.01
N ARG A 212 32.83 6.37 -69.21
CA ARG A 212 32.29 6.64 -70.57
C ARG A 212 33.00 7.82 -71.24
N ALA A 213 33.29 8.88 -70.50
CA ALA A 213 34.01 10.04 -70.99
C ALA A 213 35.46 9.67 -71.38
N GLU A 214 36.16 8.92 -70.54
CA GLU A 214 37.50 8.40 -70.81
C GLU A 214 37.54 7.51 -72.07
N LYS A 215 36.57 6.61 -72.24
CA LYS A 215 36.45 5.83 -73.49
C LYS A 215 36.26 6.72 -74.72
N LYS A 216 35.54 7.84 -74.59
CA LYS A 216 35.38 8.81 -75.69
C LYS A 216 36.67 9.58 -75.96
N THR A 217 37.37 10.04 -74.94
CA THR A 217 38.65 10.77 -75.11
C THR A 217 39.69 9.86 -75.76
N LEU A 218 39.83 8.60 -75.33
CA LEU A 218 40.72 7.62 -75.97
C LEU A 218 40.37 7.39 -77.46
N ARG A 219 39.09 7.31 -77.81
CA ARG A 219 38.64 7.19 -79.21
C ARG A 219 38.97 8.43 -80.04
N LEU A 220 38.76 9.62 -79.47
CA LEU A 220 39.09 10.88 -80.14
C LEU A 220 40.60 11.03 -80.31
N ASP A 221 41.39 10.72 -79.29
CA ASP A 221 42.85 10.73 -79.34
C ASP A 221 43.37 9.78 -80.42
N ALA A 222 42.83 8.56 -80.51
CA ALA A 222 43.16 7.62 -81.59
C ALA A 222 42.85 8.20 -82.99
N LYS A 223 41.70 8.88 -83.16
CA LYS A 223 41.36 9.57 -84.42
C LYS A 223 42.33 10.70 -84.75
N VAL A 224 42.66 11.54 -83.76
CA VAL A 224 43.62 12.64 -83.91
C VAL A 224 44.99 12.09 -84.31
N ARG A 225 45.48 11.02 -83.66
CA ARG A 225 46.72 10.34 -84.04
C ARG A 225 46.69 9.84 -85.48
N VAL A 226 45.57 9.26 -85.95
CA VAL A 226 45.42 8.81 -87.35
C VAL A 226 45.50 9.99 -88.33
N ILE A 227 44.84 11.11 -88.03
CA ILE A 227 44.85 12.31 -88.88
C ILE A 227 46.24 12.97 -88.91
N LEU A 228 46.93 13.05 -87.76
CA LEU A 228 48.26 13.66 -87.65
C LEU A 228 49.39 12.75 -88.19
N LYS A 229 49.20 11.43 -88.25
CA LYS A 229 50.21 10.47 -88.75
C LYS A 229 50.72 10.77 -90.17
N PRO A 230 49.87 11.06 -91.17
CA PRO A 230 50.35 11.47 -92.49
C PRO A 230 51.02 12.85 -92.48
N MET A 231 50.59 13.80 -91.63
CA MET A 231 51.24 15.12 -91.53
C MET A 231 52.66 15.04 -90.97
N CYS A 232 52.91 14.23 -89.94
CA CYS A 232 54.28 14.00 -89.45
C CYS A 232 55.15 13.24 -90.46
N ARG A 233 54.56 12.39 -91.30
CA ARG A 233 55.29 11.70 -92.39
C ARG A 233 55.73 12.67 -93.48
N VAL A 234 54.94 13.71 -93.77
CA VAL A 234 55.31 14.79 -94.70
C VAL A 234 56.40 15.67 -94.11
N LEU A 235 56.31 16.04 -92.83
CA LEU A 235 57.33 16.87 -92.16
C LEU A 235 58.67 16.14 -91.95
N LEU A 236 58.68 14.81 -91.82
CA LEU A 236 59.93 14.02 -91.80
C LEU A 236 60.55 13.85 -93.19
N TYR A 237 59.75 13.79 -94.26
CA TYR A 237 60.26 13.81 -95.63
C TYR A 237 60.85 15.17 -96.03
N GLU A 238 60.37 16.27 -95.44
CA GLU A 238 60.96 17.60 -95.65
C GLU A 238 62.27 17.82 -94.88
N TRP A 239 62.62 16.98 -93.90
CA TRP A 239 63.90 17.05 -93.16
C TRP A 239 64.97 16.06 -93.65
N GLU A 240 64.64 15.10 -94.52
CA GLU A 240 65.57 14.15 -95.15
C GLU A 240 65.97 14.55 -96.59
N CYS A 241 65.63 15.76 -97.03
CA CYS A 241 65.92 16.28 -98.39
C CYS A 241 66.72 17.59 -98.44
N ASP A 242 67.47 17.92 -97.39
CA ASP A 242 68.55 18.94 -97.43
C ASP A 242 69.88 18.34 -96.93
#